data_AF-A0A921YW51-F1
#
_entry.id   AF-A0A921YW51-F1
#
_cell.length_a   1.000
_cell.length_b   1.000
_cell.length_c   1.000
_cell.angle_alpha   90.00
_cell.angle_beta   90.00
_cell.angle_gamma   90.00
#
_symmetry.space_group_name_H-M   'P 1'
#
loop_
_entity.id
_entity.type
_entity.pdbx_description
1 polymer ?
#
loop_
_entity_poly.entity_id
_entity_poly.type
_entity_poly.pdbx_seq_one_letter_code
_entity_poly.pdbx_strand_id
1 'polypeptide(L)'
;MNDPYVSCPYDAVHRVPRSRLQQHLVKCQWRNPELLPCPYNATHRFTKEELIVHVKDCPSKPAVAPEDRPQKTVASLTTPYLYMHKTYKTNDDEDWDN
;
A
#
# COMPACT_ATOMS: atom_id res chain seq x y z
N MET A 1 -7.63 -0.53 28.12
CA MET A 1 -6.44 0.31 27.84
C MET A 1 -6.04 0.09 26.40
N ASN A 2 -6.09 1.10 25.54
CA ASN A 2 -5.49 1.06 24.20
C ASN A 2 -4.73 2.37 24.03
N ASP A 3 -3.39 2.33 24.04
CA ASP A 3 -2.59 3.51 23.74
C ASP A 3 -2.84 3.88 22.26
N PRO A 4 -3.32 5.09 21.96
CA PRO A 4 -3.55 5.53 20.59
C PRO A 4 -2.26 5.65 19.76
N TYR A 5 -1.09 5.63 20.42
CA TYR A 5 0.22 5.71 19.80
C TYR A 5 0.95 4.36 19.81
N VAL A 6 1.77 4.17 18.79
CA VAL A 6 2.64 3.01 18.60
C VAL A 6 4.01 3.46 18.16
N SER A 7 5.04 2.72 18.57
CA SER A 7 6.41 2.98 18.14
C SER A 7 6.63 2.47 16.71
N CYS A 8 7.45 3.18 15.94
CA CYS A 8 7.83 2.77 14.60
C CYS A 8 8.76 1.54 14.65
N PRO A 9 8.59 0.54 13.77
CA PRO A 9 9.49 -0.62 13.68
C PRO A 9 10.91 -0.27 13.24
N TYR A 10 11.10 0.84 12.52
CA TYR A 10 12.41 1.29 12.03
C TYR A 10 13.19 2.08 13.08
N ASP A 11 12.50 2.78 13.97
CA ASP A 11 13.11 3.64 14.98
C ASP A 11 12.18 3.77 16.19
N ALA A 12 12.68 3.35 17.36
CA ALA A 12 11.94 3.40 18.61
C ALA A 12 11.64 4.83 19.09
N VAL A 13 12.37 5.84 18.60
CA VAL A 13 12.15 7.26 18.93
C VAL A 13 10.84 7.78 18.31
N HIS A 14 10.43 7.25 17.16
CA HIS A 14 9.19 7.66 16.52
C HIS A 14 7.97 7.03 17.19
N ARG A 15 7.21 7.84 17.93
CA ARG A 15 5.84 7.51 18.34
C ARG A 15 4.83 8.11 17.36
N VAL A 16 3.95 7.27 16.84
CA VAL A 16 3.02 7.61 15.77
C VAL A 16 1.61 7.13 16.12
N PRO A 17 0.55 7.89 15.84
CA PRO A 17 -0.81 7.39 16.00
C PRO A 17 -1.05 6.13 15.18
N ARG A 18 -1.75 5.14 15.74
CA ARG A 18 -2.09 3.89 15.03
C ARG A 18 -2.75 4.14 13.68
N SER A 19 -3.61 5.17 13.61
CA SER A 19 -4.31 5.58 12.38
C SER A 19 -3.38 6.10 11.28
N ARG A 20 -2.20 6.63 11.62
CA ARG A 20 -1.23 7.19 10.66
C ARG A 20 0.00 6.32 10.45
N LEU A 21 0.07 5.16 11.12
CA LEU A 21 1.24 4.28 11.06
C LEU A 21 1.57 3.85 9.62
N GLN A 22 0.57 3.42 8.83
CA GLN A 22 0.81 2.97 7.46
C GLN A 22 1.49 4.04 6.59
N GLN A 23 0.97 5.28 6.61
CA GLN A 23 1.55 6.39 5.87
C GLN A 23 2.96 6.73 6.37
N HIS A 24 3.18 6.65 7.69
CA HIS A 24 4.49 6.87 8.29
C HIS A 24 5.51 5.82 7.81
N LEU A 25 5.14 4.54 7.78
CA LEU A 25 6.05 3.45 7.39
C LEU A 25 6.58 3.62 5.97
N VAL A 26 5.76 4.09 5.02
CA VAL A 26 6.21 4.33 3.63
C VAL A 26 7.34 5.37 3.59
N LYS A 27 7.17 6.48 4.32
CA LYS A 27 8.18 7.54 4.41
C LYS A 27 9.42 7.09 5.18
N CYS A 28 9.23 6.31 6.24
CA CYS A 28 10.32 5.85 7.10
C CYS A 28 11.18 4.77 6.41
N GLN A 29 10.56 3.90 5.61
CA GLN A 29 11.25 2.89 4.81
C GLN A 29 12.24 3.52 3.82
N TRP A 30 11.95 4.70 3.27
CA TRP A 30 12.87 5.39 2.37
C TRP A 30 14.16 5.82 3.07
N ARG A 31 14.09 6.07 4.38
CA ARG A 31 15.26 6.43 5.19
C ARG A 31 16.00 5.19 5.69
N ASN A 32 15.28 4.10 5.95
CA ASN A 32 15.82 2.82 6.47
C ASN A 32 15.24 1.64 5.66
N PRO A 33 15.87 1.22 4.54
CA PRO A 33 15.31 0.21 3.64
C PRO A 33 15.48 -1.25 4.10
N GLU A 34 16.00 -1.46 5.31
CA GLU A 34 16.43 -2.79 5.80
C GLU A 34 15.27 -3.74 6.11
N LEU A 35 14.10 -3.19 6.48
CA LEU A 35 12.92 -3.98 6.83
C LEU A 35 11.94 -4.06 5.65
N LEU A 36 11.52 -5.28 5.36
CA LEU A 36 10.55 -5.64 4.34
C LEU A 36 9.12 -5.69 4.93
N PRO A 37 8.10 -5.32 4.16
CA PRO A 37 6.69 -5.44 4.58
C PRO A 37 6.21 -6.89 4.56
N CYS A 38 5.31 -7.24 5.49
CA CYS A 38 4.61 -8.52 5.43
C CYS A 38 3.59 -8.55 4.28
N PRO A 39 3.50 -9.65 3.52
CA PRO A 39 2.55 -9.80 2.41
C PRO A 39 1.08 -9.78 2.85
N TYR A 40 0.79 -10.12 4.11
CA TYR A 40 -0.58 -10.13 4.64
C TYR A 40 -0.96 -8.83 5.36
N ASN A 41 0.03 -8.09 5.87
CA ASN A 41 -0.22 -6.84 6.58
C ASN A 41 0.93 -5.84 6.41
N ALA A 42 0.66 -4.75 5.70
CA ALA A 42 1.62 -3.69 5.41
C ALA A 42 2.13 -2.91 6.64
N THR A 43 1.50 -3.08 7.81
CA THR A 43 2.01 -2.48 9.06
C THR A 43 3.16 -3.27 9.67
N HIS A 44 3.25 -4.58 9.40
CA HIS A 44 4.35 -5.38 9.91
C HIS A 44 5.61 -5.18 9.07
N ARG A 45 6.75 -4.99 9.73
CA ARG A 45 8.06 -4.78 9.12
C ARG A 45 9.07 -5.69 9.80
N PHE A 46 9.81 -6.45 9.01
CA PHE A 46 10.78 -7.43 9.51
C PHE A 46 12.02 -7.45 8.61
N THR A 47 13.14 -7.91 9.15
CA THR A 47 14.29 -8.25 8.32
C THR A 47 13.96 -9.44 7.39
N LYS A 48 14.79 -9.66 6.37
CA LYS A 48 14.56 -10.75 5.40
C LYS A 48 14.46 -12.12 6.08
N GLU A 49 15.27 -12.38 7.09
CA GLU A 49 15.34 -13.66 7.81
C GLU A 49 14.11 -13.86 8.70
N GLU A 50 13.76 -12.84 9.48
CA GLU A 50 12.59 -12.87 10.36
C GLU A 50 11.28 -12.93 9.57
N LEU A 51 11.23 -12.30 8.39
CA LEU A 51 10.04 -12.33 7.55
C LEU A 51 9.67 -13.76 7.12
N ILE A 52 10.66 -14.61 6.83
CA ILE A 52 10.44 -16.01 6.44
C ILE A 52 9.75 -16.79 7.56
N VAL A 53 10.15 -16.55 8.81
CA VAL A 53 9.53 -17.15 9.98
C VAL A 53 8.15 -16.54 10.21
N HIS A 54 8.06 -15.20 10.20
CA HIS A 54 6.81 -14.47 10.42
C HIS A 54 5.69 -14.90 9.48
N VAL A 55 5.97 -15.09 8.19
CA VAL A 55 4.96 -15.45 7.19
C VAL A 55 4.30 -16.81 7.48
N LYS A 56 4.98 -17.72 8.19
CA LYS A 56 4.42 -19.02 8.59
C LYS A 56 3.34 -18.87 9.66
N ASP A 57 3.62 -18.02 10.65
CA ASP A 57 2.81 -17.82 11.88
C ASP A 57 2.09 -16.46 11.92
N CYS A 58 1.97 -15.77 10.78
CA CYS A 58 1.42 -14.42 10.75
C CYS A 58 -0.04 -14.42 11.21
N PRO A 59 -0.42 -13.60 12.21
CA PRO A 59 -1.79 -13.56 12.72
C PRO A 59 -2.78 -12.98 11.70
N SER A 60 -2.28 -12.23 10.71
CA SER A 60 -3.09 -11.67 9.61
C SER A 60 -3.19 -12.61 8.41
N LYS A 61 -2.59 -13.81 8.46
CA LYS A 61 -2.68 -14.80 7.39
C LYS A 61 -4.13 -15.29 7.30
N PRO A 62 -4.80 -15.17 6.15
CA PRO A 62 -6.14 -15.72 6.01
C PRO A 62 -6.06 -17.23 6.19
N ALA A 63 -7.00 -17.80 6.95
CA ALA A 63 -7.25 -19.23 6.95
C ALA A 63 -7.82 -19.58 5.57
N VAL A 64 -6.94 -19.83 4.60
CA VAL A 64 -7.35 -20.22 3.25
C VAL A 64 -7.97 -21.61 3.37
N ALA A 65 -9.30 -21.67 3.41
CA ALA A 65 -10.00 -22.89 3.03
C ALA A 65 -9.62 -23.20 1.58
N PRO A 66 -9.34 -24.47 1.22
CA PRO A 66 -8.81 -24.85 -0.09
C PRO A 66 -9.73 -24.57 -1.29
N GLU A 67 -10.90 -23.96 -1.11
CA GLU A 67 -11.96 -23.93 -2.13
C GLU A 67 -11.87 -22.80 -3.17
N ASP A 68 -11.20 -21.67 -2.88
CA ASP A 68 -11.44 -20.43 -3.66
C ASP A 68 -10.18 -19.90 -4.36
N ARG A 69 -9.48 -20.78 -5.08
CA ARG A 69 -8.46 -20.33 -6.04
C ARG A 69 -9.22 -19.65 -7.18
N PRO A 70 -9.15 -18.31 -7.36
CA PRO A 70 -9.83 -17.67 -8.47
C PRO A 70 -9.34 -18.33 -9.76
N GLN A 71 -10.28 -18.85 -10.53
CA GLN A 71 -9.99 -19.43 -11.84
C GLN A 71 -9.14 -18.42 -12.59
N LYS A 72 -8.01 -18.88 -13.15
CA LYS A 72 -7.14 -18.03 -13.97
C LYS A 72 -7.96 -17.54 -15.15
N THR A 73 -8.57 -16.36 -15.04
CA THR A 73 -9.24 -15.74 -16.16
C THR A 73 -8.14 -15.24 -17.08
N VAL A 74 -8.06 -15.81 -18.28
CA VAL A 74 -7.25 -15.21 -19.35
C VAL A 74 -7.88 -13.85 -19.64
N ALA A 75 -7.11 -12.78 -19.49
CA ALA A 75 -7.57 -11.46 -19.91
C ALA A 75 -7.90 -11.55 -21.41
N SER A 76 -9.03 -10.98 -21.81
CA SER A 76 -9.31 -10.79 -23.23
C SER A 76 -8.17 -9.98 -23.84
N LEU A 77 -7.51 -10.49 -24.88
CA LEU A 77 -6.40 -9.85 -25.59
C LEU A 77 -6.81 -8.56 -26.32
N THR A 78 -8.04 -8.09 -26.13
CA THR A 78 -8.51 -6.84 -26.71
C THR A 78 -7.81 -5.69 -26.01
N THR A 79 -6.83 -5.11 -26.70
CA THR A 79 -6.15 -3.88 -26.28
C THR A 79 -7.21 -2.87 -25.85
N PRO A 80 -7.23 -2.41 -24.58
CA PRO A 80 -8.18 -1.41 -24.16
C PRO A 80 -7.97 -0.16 -25.02
N TYR A 81 -9.06 0.36 -25.58
CA TYR A 81 -9.01 1.57 -26.41
C TYR A 81 -8.34 2.68 -25.61
N LEU A 82 -7.22 3.21 -26.11
CA LEU A 82 -6.53 4.32 -25.47
C LEU A 82 -7.51 5.49 -25.44
N TYR A 83 -8.07 5.82 -24.28
CA TYR A 83 -8.93 6.98 -24.16
C TYR A 83 -8.04 8.21 -24.36
N MET A 84 -8.03 8.73 -25.59
CA MET A 84 -7.36 9.97 -25.94
C MET A 84 -7.85 11.04 -24.96
N HIS A 85 -6.91 11.59 -24.19
CA HIS A 85 -7.18 12.75 -23.36
C HIS A 85 -7.72 13.84 -24.29
N LYS A 86 -8.94 14.31 -24.02
CA LYS A 86 -9.50 15.45 -24.75
C LYS A 86 -8.51 16.59 -24.60
N THR A 87 -7.88 16.99 -25.71
CA THR A 87 -7.17 18.26 -25.77
C THR A 87 -8.22 19.32 -25.47
N TYR A 88 -8.03 20.04 -24.36
CA TYR A 88 -8.83 21.23 -24.08
C TYR A 88 -8.64 22.16 -25.28
N LYS A 89 -9.71 22.37 -26.04
CA LYS A 89 -9.79 23.55 -26.90
C LYS A 89 -9.78 24.74 -25.94
N THR A 90 -8.70 25.51 -25.96
CA THR A 90 -8.74 26.89 -25.50
C THR A 90 -9.75 27.57 -26.40
N ASN A 91 -10.98 27.75 -25.90
CA ASN A 91 -11.84 28.76 -26.47
C ASN A 91 -11.20 30.09 -26.06
N ASP A 92 -10.43 30.65 -26.98
CA ASP A 92 -10.27 32.09 -27.12
C ASP A 92 -11.68 32.68 -27.23
N ASP A 93 -12.24 33.11 -26.11
CA ASP A 93 -13.34 34.07 -26.07
C ASP A 93 -13.07 34.97 -24.87
N GLU A 94 -12.14 35.91 -25.07
CA GLU A 94 -12.07 37.15 -24.30
C GLU A 94 -13.39 37.92 -24.53
N ASP A 95 -14.30 37.85 -23.56
CA ASP A 95 -15.40 38.81 -23.42
C ASP A 95 -15.43 39.29 -21.96
N TRP A 96 -14.45 40.12 -21.63
CA TRP A 96 -14.35 40.82 -20.34
C TRP A 96 -15.00 42.21 -20.46
N ASP A 97 -16.31 42.25 -20.69
CA ASP A 97 -17.11 43.47 -20.54
C ASP A 97 -17.92 43.41 -19.24
N ASN A 98 -17.36 44.01 -18.18
CA ASN A 98 -18.11 44.83 -17.23
C ASN A 98 -17.21 45.85 -16.51
#